data_AF-A0A6I1K206-F1
#
_entry.id   AF-A0A6I1K206-F1
#
_cell.length_a   1.000
_cell.length_b   1.000
_cell.length_c   1.000
_cell.angle_alpha   90.00
_cell.angle_beta   90.00
_cell.angle_gamma   90.00
#
_symmetry.space_group_name_H-M   'P 1'
#
loop_
_entity.id
_entity.type
_entity.pdbx_description
1 polymer ?
#
loop_
_entity_poly.entity_id
_entity_poly.type
_entity_poly.pdbx_seq_one_letter_code
_entity_poly.pdbx_strand_id
1 'polypeptide(L)'
;QQDRVRAVGGHLRGKIDGRTIGLPEAAKTEHIVECKSAKDESFKEVRKKGVKEGKPDHYATFQFYMHATGVDRVLYMMTNKNDEDLHLERVPYDAEFALRLVARIERIVSAQEPPGRVCTKPDDFRGRFCRQKEVWTATPGGIAPGGPSPCRWTSRPKGARRTSTSRACWPVTRCWPPTPKQKPSPIGAPTDPHGSTGQRRQYDIRGV
;
A
#
# COMPACT_ATOMS: atom_id res chain seq x y z
N GLN A 1 -16.95 0.86 17.05
CA GLN A 1 -16.72 -0.34 16.21
C GLN A 1 -15.75 0.05 15.10
N GLN A 2 -14.92 -0.87 14.59
CA GLN A 2 -13.97 -0.59 13.51
C GLN A 2 -14.50 -1.14 12.18
N ASP A 3 -14.57 -0.28 11.17
CA ASP A 3 -15.07 -0.65 9.85
C ASP A 3 -14.12 -1.61 9.13
N ARG A 4 -14.72 -2.55 8.40
CA ARG A 4 -13.99 -3.60 7.68
C ARG A 4 -14.41 -3.59 6.23
N VAL A 5 -13.43 -3.46 5.35
CA VAL A 5 -13.63 -3.52 3.91
C VAL A 5 -13.06 -4.82 3.36
N ARG A 6 -13.73 -5.37 2.34
CA ARG A 6 -13.32 -6.59 1.64
C ARG A 6 -13.54 -6.42 0.14
N ALA A 7 -12.60 -6.93 -0.64
CA ALA A 7 -12.70 -7.02 -2.09
C ALA A 7 -12.01 -8.30 -2.60
N VAL A 8 -12.12 -8.58 -3.89
CA VAL A 8 -11.42 -9.69 -4.57
C VAL A 8 -11.70 -11.04 -3.89
N GLY A 9 -12.96 -11.47 -3.85
CA GLY A 9 -13.36 -12.71 -3.17
C GLY A 9 -13.04 -12.74 -1.67
N GLY A 10 -12.80 -11.57 -1.06
CA GLY A 10 -12.39 -11.43 0.34
C GLY A 10 -10.90 -11.62 0.60
N HIS A 11 -10.06 -11.74 -0.44
CA HIS A 11 -8.60 -11.80 -0.31
C HIS A 11 -8.01 -10.43 0.03
N LEU A 12 -8.54 -9.37 -0.58
CA LEU A 12 -8.18 -8.00 -0.23
C LEU A 12 -9.04 -7.54 0.94
N ARG A 13 -8.39 -7.11 2.02
CA ARG A 13 -9.05 -6.76 3.29
C ARG A 13 -8.41 -5.54 3.92
N GLY A 14 -9.26 -4.71 4.49
CA GLY A 14 -8.88 -3.49 5.18
C GLY A 14 -9.60 -3.33 6.51
N LYS A 15 -8.98 -2.62 7.43
CA LYS A 15 -9.61 -2.14 8.65
C LYS A 15 -9.33 -0.66 8.76
N ILE A 16 -10.38 0.12 8.82
CA ILE A 16 -10.30 1.58 8.83
C ILE A 16 -10.13 2.03 10.28
N ASP A 17 -9.15 2.87 10.59
CA ASP A 17 -8.92 3.31 11.99
C ASP A 17 -10.10 4.15 12.50
N GLY A 18 -10.65 5.04 11.66
CA GLY A 18 -11.88 5.79 11.97
C GLY A 18 -12.48 6.55 10.79
N ARG A 19 -13.55 7.28 11.07
CA ARG A 19 -14.21 8.23 10.15
C ARG A 19 -14.48 9.52 10.90
N THR A 20 -14.42 10.65 10.21
CA THR A 20 -14.67 11.96 10.81
C THR A 20 -15.40 12.91 9.86
N ILE A 21 -16.17 13.82 10.44
CA ILE A 21 -16.82 14.96 9.79
C ILE A 21 -16.49 16.21 10.63
N GLY A 22 -16.68 17.41 10.08
CA GLY A 22 -16.44 18.65 10.85
C GLY A 22 -14.98 19.09 10.91
N LEU A 23 -14.13 18.65 9.97
CA LEU A 23 -12.78 19.22 9.85
C LEU A 23 -12.88 20.72 9.51
N PRO A 24 -12.07 21.61 10.13
CA PRO A 24 -12.15 23.05 9.88
C PRO A 24 -12.08 23.42 8.39
N GLU A 25 -11.26 22.71 7.62
CA GLU A 25 -11.10 22.95 6.19
C GLU A 25 -12.15 22.27 5.29
N ALA A 26 -12.97 21.38 5.84
CA ALA A 26 -13.94 20.59 5.08
C ALA A 26 -15.07 20.09 5.99
N ALA A 27 -15.80 21.03 6.61
CA ALA A 27 -16.73 20.73 7.69
C ALA A 27 -17.85 19.75 7.30
N LYS A 28 -18.28 19.77 6.04
CA LYS A 28 -19.40 18.94 5.53
C LYS A 28 -18.96 17.61 4.92
N THR A 29 -17.67 17.44 4.63
CA THR A 29 -17.18 16.26 3.90
C THR A 29 -16.70 15.20 4.88
N GLU A 30 -17.19 13.98 4.72
CA GLU A 30 -16.70 12.83 5.47
C GLU A 30 -15.27 12.49 5.03
N HIS A 31 -14.40 12.21 6.01
CA HIS A 31 -13.05 11.73 5.77
C HIS A 31 -12.85 10.40 6.48
N ILE A 32 -12.19 9.46 5.78
CA ILE A 32 -11.56 8.33 6.47
C ILE A 32 -10.41 8.88 7.34
N VAL A 33 -10.20 8.31 8.52
CA VAL A 33 -9.05 8.64 9.37
C VAL A 33 -8.11 7.45 9.39
N GLU A 34 -6.85 7.67 9.04
CA GLU A 34 -5.80 6.65 9.09
C GLU A 34 -4.64 7.14 9.95
N CYS A 35 -4.33 6.39 11.02
CA CYS A 35 -3.32 6.76 12.00
C CYS A 35 -2.10 5.85 11.87
N LYS A 36 -0.91 6.44 11.77
CA LYS A 36 0.35 5.70 11.69
C LYS A 36 1.41 6.32 12.58
N SER A 37 2.37 5.52 12.98
CA SER A 37 3.61 6.00 13.62
C SER A 37 4.80 5.47 12.85
N ALA A 38 5.82 6.31 12.69
CA ALA A 38 7.00 5.97 11.91
C ALA A 38 8.30 6.37 12.62
N LYS A 39 9.40 5.77 12.17
CA LYS A 39 10.74 6.23 12.53
C LYS A 39 11.05 7.55 11.83
N ASP A 40 11.99 8.29 12.38
CA ASP A 40 12.37 9.63 11.94
C ASP A 40 12.67 9.74 10.43
N GLU A 41 13.39 8.79 9.84
CA GLU A 41 13.73 8.86 8.41
C GLU A 41 12.48 8.78 7.53
N SER A 42 11.55 7.91 7.92
CA SER A 42 10.28 7.73 7.23
C SER A 42 9.33 8.92 7.45
N PHE A 43 9.39 9.51 8.63
CA PHE A 43 8.61 10.69 8.97
C PHE A 43 9.05 11.92 8.18
N LYS A 44 10.36 12.19 8.15
CA LYS A 44 10.94 13.29 7.38
C LYS A 44 10.63 13.19 5.89
N GLU A 45 10.67 11.98 5.32
CA GLU A 45 10.36 11.77 3.91
C GLU A 45 8.89 12.09 3.59
N VAL A 46 7.95 11.62 4.42
CA VAL A 46 6.53 11.95 4.28
C VAL A 46 6.28 13.43 4.47
N ARG A 47 6.87 14.04 5.50
CA ARG A 47 6.74 15.49 5.76
C ARG A 47 7.25 16.33 4.57
N LYS A 48 8.30 15.85 3.88
CA LYS A 48 8.90 16.56 2.74
C LYS A 48 8.14 16.37 1.42
N LYS A 49 7.65 15.16 1.13
CA LYS A 49 7.11 14.80 -0.19
C LYS A 49 5.63 14.42 -0.19
N GLY A 50 4.98 14.43 0.97
CA GLY A 50 3.66 13.86 1.18
C GLY A 50 3.66 12.33 1.20
N VAL A 51 2.54 11.76 1.61
CA VAL A 51 2.38 10.32 1.79
C VAL A 51 2.41 9.55 0.46
N LYS A 52 1.97 10.16 -0.65
CA LYS A 52 1.95 9.51 -1.97
C LYS A 52 3.35 9.06 -2.40
N GLU A 53 4.36 9.90 -2.20
CA GLU A 53 5.76 9.60 -2.54
C GLU A 53 6.54 9.02 -1.35
N GLY A 54 6.33 9.55 -0.14
CA GLY A 54 7.11 9.14 1.03
C GLY A 54 6.71 7.77 1.59
N LYS A 55 5.44 7.39 1.44
CA LYS A 55 4.89 6.08 1.86
C LYS A 55 3.79 5.61 0.90
N PRO A 56 4.14 5.19 -0.33
CA PRO A 56 3.19 4.70 -1.32
C PRO A 56 2.36 3.50 -0.81
N ASP A 57 2.90 2.73 0.13
CA ASP A 57 2.22 1.62 0.82
C ASP A 57 0.99 2.09 1.61
N HIS A 58 1.12 3.21 2.32
CA HIS A 58 0.04 3.80 3.09
C HIS A 58 -0.97 4.42 2.11
N TYR A 59 -0.46 5.12 1.09
CA TYR A 59 -1.29 5.66 0.01
C TYR A 59 -2.17 4.59 -0.62
N ALA A 60 -1.59 3.45 -1.00
CA ALA A 60 -2.33 2.33 -1.56
C ALA A 60 -3.42 1.78 -0.63
N THR A 61 -3.16 1.75 0.67
CA THR A 61 -4.08 1.23 1.67
C THR A 61 -5.34 2.09 1.78
N PHE A 62 -5.20 3.40 1.98
CA PHE A 62 -6.36 4.25 2.13
C PHE A 62 -7.06 4.56 0.79
N GLN A 63 -6.36 4.48 -0.36
CA GLN A 63 -7.00 4.56 -1.67
C GLN A 63 -7.95 3.38 -1.89
N PHE A 64 -7.56 2.18 -1.43
CA PHE A 64 -8.46 1.04 -1.39
C PHE A 64 -9.63 1.26 -0.43
N TYR A 65 -9.42 1.88 0.73
CA TYR A 65 -10.52 2.15 1.68
C TYR A 65 -11.54 3.12 1.10
N MET A 66 -11.08 4.22 0.51
CA MET A 66 -11.92 5.19 -0.19
C MET A 66 -12.71 4.52 -1.32
N HIS A 67 -12.04 3.72 -2.16
CA HIS A 67 -12.71 2.95 -3.22
C HIS A 67 -13.79 2.00 -2.70
N ALA A 68 -13.49 1.28 -1.61
CA ALA A 68 -14.40 0.28 -1.06
C ALA A 68 -15.58 0.87 -0.27
N THR A 69 -15.49 2.13 0.15
CA THR A 69 -16.50 2.78 1.00
C THR A 69 -17.26 3.89 0.31
N GLY A 70 -16.79 4.38 -0.84
CA GLY A 70 -17.36 5.52 -1.55
C GLY A 70 -17.00 6.88 -0.95
N VAL A 71 -16.13 6.93 0.07
CA VAL A 71 -15.61 8.19 0.62
C VAL A 71 -14.52 8.73 -0.31
N ASP A 72 -14.53 10.04 -0.56
CA ASP A 72 -13.64 10.68 -1.53
C ASP A 72 -12.37 11.28 -0.91
N ARG A 73 -12.24 11.25 0.44
CA ARG A 73 -11.12 11.85 1.17
C ARG A 73 -10.66 11.01 2.37
N VAL A 74 -9.37 11.12 2.66
CA VAL A 74 -8.76 10.60 3.89
C VAL A 74 -7.99 11.72 4.61
N LEU A 75 -8.10 11.76 5.92
CA LEU A 75 -7.19 12.45 6.82
C LEU A 75 -6.12 11.45 7.26
N TYR A 76 -4.92 11.64 6.74
CA TYR A 76 -3.76 10.85 7.11
C TYR A 76 -3.02 11.54 8.24
N MET A 77 -2.80 10.80 9.33
CA MET A 77 -2.08 11.28 10.51
C MET A 77 -0.88 10.37 10.77
N MET A 78 0.31 10.95 10.83
CA MET A 78 1.52 10.23 11.19
C MET A 78 2.25 10.90 12.35
N THR A 79 2.59 10.13 13.37
CA THR A 79 3.46 10.57 14.48
C THR A 79 4.89 10.06 14.31
N ASN A 80 5.87 10.90 14.66
CA ASN A 80 7.26 10.50 14.78
C ASN A 80 7.47 9.81 16.14
N LYS A 81 8.11 8.64 16.13
CA LYS A 81 8.35 7.87 17.37
C LYS A 81 9.43 8.45 18.26
N ASN A 82 10.25 9.38 17.74
CA ASN A 82 11.39 9.91 18.49
C ASN A 82 11.02 11.13 19.34
N ASP A 83 10.21 12.03 18.79
CA ASP A 83 9.88 13.34 19.37
C ASP A 83 8.37 13.61 19.41
N GLU A 84 7.55 12.63 19.03
CA GLU A 84 6.08 12.74 18.96
C GLU A 84 5.57 13.83 18.00
N ASP A 85 6.42 14.32 17.09
CA ASP A 85 6.02 15.29 16.07
C ASP A 85 4.90 14.73 15.18
N LEU A 86 3.99 15.60 14.76
CA LEU A 86 2.74 15.23 14.09
C LEU A 86 2.68 15.77 12.67
N HIS A 87 2.46 14.88 11.71
CA HIS A 87 2.18 15.23 10.33
C HIS A 87 0.73 14.89 9.98
N LEU A 88 0.02 15.87 9.43
CA LEU A 88 -1.35 15.74 8.96
C LEU A 88 -1.40 16.09 7.47
N GLU A 89 -2.03 15.22 6.68
CA GLU A 89 -2.26 15.44 5.25
C GLU A 89 -3.67 14.99 4.87
N ARG A 90 -4.37 15.81 4.09
CA ARG A 90 -5.64 15.45 3.48
C ARG A 90 -5.39 14.95 2.06
N VAL A 91 -5.78 13.71 1.79
CA VAL A 91 -5.51 13.07 0.50
C VAL A 91 -6.81 12.78 -0.22
N PRO A 92 -6.96 13.21 -1.48
CA PRO A 92 -8.14 12.91 -2.29
C PRO A 92 -8.10 11.49 -2.82
N TYR A 93 -9.29 10.97 -3.11
CA TYR A 93 -9.47 9.71 -3.79
C TYR A 93 -8.97 9.78 -5.25
N ASP A 94 -8.14 8.81 -5.63
CA ASP A 94 -7.61 8.61 -6.97
C ASP A 94 -8.20 7.31 -7.51
N ALA A 95 -9.31 7.46 -8.24
CA ALA A 95 -10.10 6.33 -8.73
C ALA A 95 -9.29 5.45 -9.68
N GLU A 96 -8.50 6.06 -10.55
CA GLU A 96 -7.66 5.35 -11.50
C GLU A 96 -6.60 4.52 -10.78
N PHE A 97 -5.90 5.12 -9.81
CA PHE A 97 -4.90 4.41 -9.02
C PHE A 97 -5.52 3.22 -8.27
N ALA A 98 -6.67 3.44 -7.61
CA ALA A 98 -7.33 2.39 -6.83
C ALA A 98 -7.82 1.24 -7.72
N LEU A 99 -8.46 1.54 -8.85
CA LEU A 99 -8.94 0.54 -9.80
C LEU A 99 -7.79 -0.28 -10.39
N ARG A 100 -6.68 0.36 -10.78
CA ARG A 100 -5.49 -0.34 -11.27
C ARG A 100 -4.94 -1.31 -10.20
N LEU A 101 -4.93 -0.89 -8.93
CA LEU A 101 -4.46 -1.73 -7.83
C LEU A 101 -5.39 -2.92 -7.58
N VAL A 102 -6.71 -2.70 -7.54
CA VAL A 102 -7.70 -3.77 -7.36
C VAL A 102 -7.63 -4.77 -8.51
N ALA A 103 -7.64 -4.30 -9.76
CA ALA A 103 -7.53 -5.16 -10.94
C ALA A 103 -6.21 -5.94 -10.99
N ARG A 104 -5.10 -5.37 -10.47
CA ARG A 104 -3.84 -6.12 -10.30
C ARG A 104 -4.00 -7.24 -9.28
N ILE A 105 -4.63 -6.97 -8.14
CA ILE A 105 -4.83 -7.96 -7.07
C ILE A 105 -5.76 -9.07 -7.56
N GLU A 106 -6.83 -8.74 -8.29
CA GLU A 106 -7.73 -9.72 -8.93
C GLU A 106 -6.98 -10.66 -9.86
N ARG A 107 -6.11 -10.13 -10.73
CA ARG A 107 -5.26 -10.96 -11.61
C ARG A 107 -4.35 -11.91 -10.84
N ILE A 108 -3.78 -11.45 -9.72
CA ILE A 108 -2.91 -12.29 -8.88
C ILE A 108 -3.71 -13.38 -8.17
N VAL A 109 -4.88 -13.05 -7.63
CA VAL A 109 -5.72 -13.99 -6.89
C VAL A 109 -6.35 -15.04 -7.80
N SER A 110 -6.69 -14.66 -9.04
CA SER A 110 -7.27 -15.56 -10.04
C SER A 110 -6.22 -16.33 -10.87
N ALA A 111 -4.93 -16.09 -10.67
CA ALA A 111 -3.88 -16.80 -11.39
C ALA A 111 -3.92 -18.30 -11.06
N GLN A 112 -3.89 -19.14 -12.11
CA GLN A 112 -3.84 -20.59 -11.96
C GLN A 112 -2.55 -21.07 -11.31
N GLU A 113 -1.45 -20.39 -11.64
CA GLU A 113 -0.13 -20.66 -11.08
C GLU A 113 0.26 -19.57 -10.07
N PRO A 114 0.97 -19.94 -9.00
CA PRO A 114 1.49 -18.95 -8.07
C PRO A 114 2.47 -17.99 -8.78
N PRO A 115 2.59 -16.74 -8.29
CA PRO A 115 3.58 -15.81 -8.83
C PRO A 115 5.00 -16.38 -8.72
N GLY A 116 5.84 -16.01 -9.69
CA GLY A 116 7.24 -16.41 -9.74
C GLY A 116 7.99 -16.10 -8.45
N ARG A 117 9.00 -16.92 -8.15
CA ARG A 117 9.78 -16.81 -6.90
C ARG A 117 10.58 -15.51 -6.91
N VAL A 118 10.61 -14.83 -5.76
CA VAL A 118 11.39 -13.59 -5.57
C VAL A 118 12.89 -13.88 -5.50
N CYS A 119 13.27 -15.08 -5.04
CA CYS A 119 14.64 -15.55 -4.95
C CYS A 119 14.71 -17.07 -5.12
N THR A 120 15.88 -17.57 -5.51
CA THR A 120 16.15 -18.99 -5.73
C THR A 120 17.07 -19.60 -4.66
N LYS A 121 17.86 -18.77 -3.97
CA LYS A 121 18.82 -19.20 -2.95
C LYS A 121 18.29 -18.93 -1.54
N PRO A 122 18.43 -19.87 -0.59
CA PRO A 122 17.98 -19.70 0.80
C PRO A 122 18.60 -18.49 1.52
N ASP A 123 19.82 -18.10 1.16
CA ASP A 123 20.54 -17.00 1.84
C ASP A 123 20.27 -15.62 1.24
N ASP A 124 19.37 -15.54 0.27
CA ASP A 124 18.97 -14.26 -0.32
C ASP A 124 18.19 -13.41 0.70
N PHE A 125 18.69 -12.19 0.96
CA PHE A 125 18.06 -11.26 1.89
C PHE A 125 16.61 -10.92 1.52
N ARG A 126 16.25 -10.99 0.22
CA ARG A 126 14.88 -10.76 -0.28
C ARG A 126 13.89 -11.81 0.24
N GLY A 127 14.37 -13.04 0.45
CA GLY A 127 13.59 -14.16 0.99
C GLY A 127 13.67 -14.30 2.51
N ARG A 128 14.54 -13.53 3.18
CA ARG A 128 14.88 -13.72 4.60
C ARG A 128 13.68 -13.67 5.55
N PHE A 129 12.70 -12.82 5.23
CA PHE A 129 11.49 -12.63 6.05
C PHE A 129 10.26 -13.34 5.45
N CYS A 130 10.43 -14.16 4.42
CA CYS A 130 9.34 -14.93 3.84
C CYS A 130 8.97 -16.10 4.74
N ARG A 131 7.74 -16.13 5.26
CA ARG A 131 7.25 -17.24 6.11
C ARG A 131 7.14 -18.57 5.37
N GLN A 132 7.05 -18.53 4.04
CA GLN A 132 6.97 -19.71 3.18
C GLN A 132 8.36 -20.14 2.69
N LYS A 133 9.45 -19.71 3.37
CA LYS A 133 10.84 -19.99 2.97
C LYS A 133 11.06 -21.47 2.69
N GLU A 134 10.71 -22.31 3.65
CA GLU A 134 10.90 -23.76 3.58
C GLU A 134 10.22 -24.38 2.35
N VAL A 135 9.02 -23.92 2.01
CA VAL A 135 8.25 -24.43 0.86
C VAL A 135 8.94 -24.13 -0.46
N TRP A 136 9.56 -22.96 -0.60
CA TRP A 136 10.23 -22.60 -1.86
C TRP A 136 11.74 -22.93 -1.86
N THR A 137 12.37 -23.19 -0.72
CA THR A 137 13.77 -23.66 -0.68
C THR A 137 13.92 -25.18 -0.75
N ALA A 138 12.83 -25.94 -0.61
CA ALA A 138 12.86 -27.38 -0.80
C ALA A 138 13.22 -27.73 -2.26
N THR A 139 14.29 -28.51 -2.42
CA THR A 139 14.84 -28.98 -3.72
C THR A 139 13.77 -29.70 -4.54
N PRO A 140 13.73 -29.55 -5.88
CA PRO A 140 12.88 -30.38 -6.73
C PRO A 140 13.37 -31.83 -6.63
N GLY A 141 12.66 -32.66 -5.89
CA GLY A 141 13.06 -34.04 -5.57
C GLY A 141 12.74 -34.46 -4.13
N GLY A 142 12.53 -33.49 -3.22
CA GLY A 142 12.05 -33.73 -1.87
C GLY A 142 10.55 -33.45 -1.75
N ILE A 143 9.71 -34.25 -2.42
CA ILE A 143 8.29 -34.29 -2.04
C ILE A 143 8.25 -34.97 -0.67
N ALA A 144 7.94 -34.22 0.39
CA ALA A 144 7.46 -34.84 1.61
C ALA A 144 6.20 -35.64 1.23
N PRO A 145 6.19 -36.98 1.36
CA PRO A 145 5.05 -37.77 0.93
C PRO A 145 3.86 -37.40 1.81
N GLY A 146 2.80 -36.85 1.20
CA GLY A 146 1.52 -36.57 1.86
C GLY A 146 1.19 -35.12 2.21
N GLY A 147 2.02 -34.13 1.84
CA GLY A 147 1.68 -32.71 2.04
C GLY A 147 0.73 -32.18 0.94
N PRO A 148 -0.36 -31.46 1.26
CA PRO A 148 -1.23 -30.90 0.23
C PRO A 148 -0.46 -29.93 -0.67
N SER A 149 -0.73 -29.99 -1.98
CA SER A 149 -0.27 -29.02 -2.98
C SER A 149 -0.36 -27.59 -2.40
N PRO A 150 0.73 -26.80 -2.41
CA PRO A 150 0.79 -25.51 -1.73
C PRO A 150 -0.11 -24.45 -2.37
N CYS A 151 -0.74 -24.74 -3.51
CA CYS A 151 -1.50 -23.77 -4.30
C CYS A 151 -2.99 -24.09 -4.40
N ARG A 152 -3.48 -25.19 -3.81
CA ARG A 152 -4.92 -25.36 -3.67
C ARG A 152 -5.38 -24.53 -2.49
N TRP A 153 -5.93 -23.35 -2.77
CA TRP A 153 -6.75 -22.57 -1.83
C TRP A 153 -7.99 -23.38 -1.46
N THR A 154 -7.84 -24.51 -0.76
CA THR A 154 -8.98 -25.27 -0.30
C THR A 154 -9.67 -24.49 0.80
N SER A 155 -10.96 -24.28 0.58
CA SER A 155 -11.91 -23.81 1.58
C SER A 155 -11.66 -24.52 2.92
N ARG A 156 -11.46 -23.71 3.96
CA ARG A 156 -11.28 -24.12 5.36
C ARG A 156 -12.27 -25.24 5.74
N PRO A 157 -11.83 -26.38 6.32
CA PRO A 157 -12.75 -27.40 6.80
C PRO A 157 -13.65 -26.83 7.93
N LYS A 158 -14.95 -27.15 7.88
CA LYS A 158 -15.89 -26.79 8.96
C LYS A 158 -15.48 -27.55 10.23
N GLY A 159 -15.20 -26.82 11.32
CA GLY A 159 -14.90 -27.39 12.64
C GLY A 159 -13.55 -27.01 13.27
N ALA A 160 -12.64 -26.35 12.55
CA ALA A 160 -11.35 -25.96 13.13
C ALA A 160 -11.51 -24.81 14.16
N ARG A 161 -11.17 -25.12 15.42
CA ARG A 161 -11.18 -24.22 16.59
C ARG A 161 -10.28 -23.00 16.32
N ARG A 162 -10.78 -21.82 16.66
CA ARG A 162 -10.18 -20.52 16.30
C ARG A 162 -8.98 -20.21 17.21
N THR A 163 -7.77 -20.60 16.82
CA THR A 163 -6.54 -20.06 17.42
C THR A 163 -6.22 -18.70 16.80
N SER A 164 -5.69 -17.78 17.59
CA SER A 164 -5.59 -16.33 17.33
C SER A 164 -4.62 -15.90 16.21
N THR A 165 -4.11 -16.84 15.41
CA THR A 165 -2.95 -16.65 14.52
C THR A 165 -3.29 -16.37 13.05
N SER A 166 -4.55 -16.10 12.70
CA SER A 166 -4.97 -15.71 11.33
C SER A 166 -4.55 -14.29 10.90
N ARG A 167 -3.47 -13.73 11.47
CA ARG A 167 -2.97 -12.39 11.17
C ARG A 167 -1.93 -12.42 10.05
N ALA A 168 -2.38 -11.95 8.89
CA ALA A 168 -1.68 -11.09 7.94
C ALA A 168 -0.29 -11.55 7.44
N CYS A 169 -0.21 -11.86 6.15
CA CYS A 169 1.01 -11.60 5.38
C CYS A 169 0.90 -10.18 4.79
N TRP A 170 1.55 -9.23 5.49
CA TRP A 170 2.26 -7.99 5.09
C TRP A 170 1.81 -7.15 3.87
N PRO A 171 1.99 -5.81 3.90
CA PRO A 171 1.60 -4.93 2.80
C PRO A 171 2.30 -5.33 1.49
N VAL A 172 1.53 -5.33 0.40
CA VAL A 172 1.86 -5.82 -0.97
C VAL A 172 3.15 -5.21 -1.54
N THR A 173 3.61 -4.12 -0.96
CA THR A 173 4.70 -3.26 -1.41
C THR A 173 6.10 -3.68 -0.93
N ARG A 174 6.21 -4.42 0.17
CA ARG A 174 7.53 -4.79 0.74
C ARG A 174 8.17 -6.04 0.13
N CYS A 175 7.44 -6.77 -0.72
CA CYS A 175 7.93 -7.97 -1.39
C CYS A 175 8.16 -7.82 -2.90
N TRP A 176 7.96 -6.62 -3.47
CA TRP A 176 8.07 -6.44 -4.92
C TRP A 176 9.29 -5.56 -5.27
N PRO A 177 10.19 -6.00 -6.16
CA PRO A 177 11.28 -5.15 -6.64
C PRO A 177 10.68 -3.90 -7.32
N PRO A 178 11.34 -2.73 -7.25
CA PRO A 178 10.92 -1.57 -8.02
C PRO A 178 10.84 -1.96 -9.50
N THR A 179 9.80 -1.52 -10.19
CA THR A 179 9.75 -1.59 -11.66
C THR A 179 11.04 -0.98 -12.21
N PRO A 180 11.77 -1.65 -13.11
CA PRO A 180 12.97 -1.07 -13.70
C PRO A 180 12.58 0.27 -14.34
N LYS A 181 13.27 1.34 -13.96
CA LYS A 181 13.07 2.66 -14.56
C LYS A 181 13.37 2.52 -16.04
N GLN A 182 12.34 2.56 -16.89
CA GLN A 182 12.55 2.74 -18.32
C GLN A 182 13.23 4.10 -18.49
N LYS A 183 14.45 4.10 -19.05
CA LYS A 183 15.09 5.34 -19.48
C LYS A 183 14.18 5.95 -20.56
N PRO A 184 13.79 7.22 -20.48
CA PRO A 184 13.10 7.85 -21.59
C PRO A 184 14.05 7.85 -22.79
N SER A 185 13.57 7.29 -23.92
CA SER A 185 14.21 7.48 -25.22
C SER A 185 14.30 8.97 -25.55
N PRO A 186 15.36 9.45 -26.21
CA PRO A 186 15.49 10.86 -26.55
C PRO A 186 14.42 11.22 -27.58
N ILE A 187 13.36 11.88 -27.15
CA ILE A 187 12.38 12.52 -28.02
C ILE A 187 12.94 13.90 -28.35
N GLY A 188 13.06 14.19 -29.65
CA GLY A 188 13.61 15.43 -30.18
C GLY A 188 12.90 16.67 -29.63
N ALA A 189 13.68 17.74 -29.48
CA ALA A 189 13.22 19.02 -28.96
C ALA A 189 12.12 19.62 -29.84
N PRO A 190 10.98 20.05 -29.27
CA PRO A 190 10.11 21.01 -29.93
C PRO A 190 10.68 22.41 -29.73
N THR A 191 10.82 23.15 -30.82
CA THR A 191 11.13 24.58 -30.86
C THR A 191 9.90 25.38 -30.44
N ASP A 192 9.97 26.11 -29.33
CA ASP A 192 8.98 27.12 -28.95
C ASP A 192 9.37 28.50 -29.53
N PRO A 193 8.49 29.15 -30.33
CA PRO A 193 8.51 30.59 -30.48
C PRO A 193 7.40 31.22 -29.64
N HIS A 194 7.75 32.30 -28.95
CA HIS A 194 6.89 33.22 -28.17
C HIS A 194 6.83 32.97 -26.66
N GLY A 195 7.54 33.87 -25.96
CA GLY A 195 7.55 33.94 -24.50
C GLY A 195 6.41 34.74 -23.90
N SER A 196 6.21 34.50 -22.61
CA SER A 196 5.76 35.50 -21.65
C SER A 196 6.18 35.04 -20.24
N THR A 197 6.95 35.90 -19.58
CA THR A 197 7.39 35.82 -18.19
C THR A 197 6.20 35.77 -17.22
N GLY A 198 6.14 34.71 -16.40
CA GLY A 198 5.16 34.58 -15.31
C GLY A 198 5.86 34.27 -13.98
N GLN A 199 5.93 35.28 -13.11
CA GLN A 199 6.53 35.22 -11.77
C GLN A 199 5.89 34.15 -10.88
N ARG A 200 6.73 33.33 -10.24
CA ARG A 200 6.34 32.36 -9.21
C ARG A 200 6.31 33.08 -7.86
N ARG A 201 5.12 33.41 -7.33
CA ARG A 201 4.97 33.97 -5.97
C ARG A 201 5.09 32.86 -4.94
N GLN A 202 6.13 32.95 -4.13
CA GLN A 202 6.37 32.18 -2.91
C GLN A 202 5.76 32.99 -1.75
N TYR A 203 4.89 32.39 -0.93
CA TYR A 203 4.42 33.01 0.30
C TYR A 203 4.99 32.24 1.50
N ASP A 204 5.87 32.94 2.24
CA ASP A 204 6.35 32.63 3.58
C ASP A 204 5.21 32.96 4.56
N ILE A 205 4.78 31.98 5.37
CA ILE A 205 3.77 32.18 6.41
C ILE A 205 4.51 32.24 7.75
N ARG A 206 4.89 33.46 8.13
CA ARG A 206 5.23 33.81 9.50
C ARG A 206 4.31 34.94 9.98
N GLY A 207 3.49 34.59 10.98
CA GLY A 207 2.84 35.51 11.90
C GLY A 207 1.57 36.18 11.39
N VAL A 208 0.41 35.72 11.87
CA VAL A 208 -0.50 36.49 12.76
C VAL A 208 -1.24 35.48 13.64
#